data_AF-A0A6G0Y2Z4-F1
#
_entry.id   AF-A0A6G0Y2Z4-F1
#
_cell.length_a   1.000
_cell.length_b   1.000
_cell.length_c   1.000
_cell.angle_alpha   90.00
_cell.angle_beta   90.00
_cell.angle_gamma   90.00
#
_symmetry.space_group_name_H-M   'P 1'
#
loop_
_entity.id
_entity.type
_entity.pdbx_description
1 polymer ?
#
loop_
_entity_poly.entity_id
_entity_poly.type
_entity_poly.pdbx_seq_one_letter_code
_entity_poly.pdbx_strand_id
1 'polypeptide(L)'
;MSQLRKTNTLMNGDLQTYNIIKSIYILKRSLMERESYIVVMNFGSETETVILSNAVNDLQEKLYVYLGSENSGYSAGDVVSTVSSSGNPLLLRPQSVAVLTEKYIASESETSSSDTHNAGTQISSKLIS
;
A
#
# COMPACT_ATOMS: atom_id res chain seq x y z
N MET A 1 3.69 16.05 3.85
CA MET A 1 3.31 15.12 4.94
C MET A 1 2.32 14.10 4.38
N SER A 2 2.59 12.80 4.53
CA SER A 2 1.70 11.73 4.02
C SER A 2 0.33 11.77 4.70
N GLN A 3 -0.75 11.49 3.95
CA GLN A 3 -2.10 11.33 4.50
C GLN A 3 -2.18 10.17 5.51
N LEU A 4 -1.31 9.16 5.38
CA LEU A 4 -1.19 8.05 6.31
C LEU A 4 -1.02 8.50 7.77
N ARG A 5 -0.23 9.56 8.01
CA ARG A 5 0.03 10.06 9.37
C ARG A 5 -1.23 10.59 10.05
N LYS A 6 -2.26 10.96 9.29
CA LYS A 6 -3.52 11.51 9.80
C LYS A 6 -4.58 10.44 10.06
N THR A 7 -4.30 9.17 9.76
CA THR A 7 -5.28 8.10 9.99
C THR A 7 -5.40 7.82 11.49
N ASN A 8 -6.62 7.50 11.94
CA ASN A 8 -6.87 7.19 13.34
C ASN A 8 -6.00 6.01 13.83
N THR A 9 -5.79 5.01 12.98
CA THR A 9 -4.92 3.86 13.30
C THR A 9 -3.47 4.29 13.55
N LEU A 10 -2.91 5.20 12.75
CA LEU A 10 -1.54 5.70 12.96
C LEU A 10 -1.43 6.67 14.14
N MET A 11 -2.48 7.40 14.46
CA MET A 11 -2.45 8.33 15.59
C MET A 11 -2.65 7.60 16.92
N ASN A 12 -3.66 6.72 16.99
CA ASN A 12 -4.21 6.22 18.25
C ASN A 12 -4.23 4.69 18.35
N GLY A 13 -3.85 3.97 17.29
CA GLY A 13 -3.83 2.51 17.29
C GLY A 13 -2.66 1.92 18.08
N ASP A 14 -2.84 0.68 18.49
CA ASP A 14 -1.80 -0.12 19.14
C ASP A 14 -0.57 -0.26 18.25
N LEU A 15 0.59 -0.42 18.87
CA LEU A 15 1.86 -0.63 18.19
C LEU A 15 2.41 -2.02 18.53
N GLN A 16 2.71 -2.78 17.48
CA GLN A 16 3.46 -4.02 17.56
C GLN A 16 4.71 -3.91 16.70
N THR A 17 5.84 -4.42 17.17
CA THR A 17 7.12 -4.36 16.46
C THR A 17 7.74 -5.73 16.37
N TYR A 18 8.36 -6.04 15.23
CA TYR A 18 8.96 -7.34 14.97
C TYR A 18 10.35 -7.17 14.35
N ASN A 19 11.32 -7.89 14.91
CA ASN A 19 12.63 -8.06 14.32
C ASN A 19 12.66 -9.44 13.66
N ILE A 20 12.59 -9.49 12.32
CA ILE A 20 12.56 -10.79 11.62
C ILE A 20 13.99 -11.30 11.43
N ILE A 21 14.80 -10.49 10.76
CA ILE A 21 16.22 -10.73 10.49
C ILE A 21 16.98 -9.42 10.71
N LYS A 22 18.32 -9.46 10.67
CA LYS A 22 19.17 -8.28 10.94
C LYS A 22 18.84 -7.06 10.06
N SER A 23 18.37 -7.30 8.83
CA SER A 23 18.06 -6.28 7.83
C SER A 23 16.59 -5.84 7.82
N ILE A 24 15.66 -6.63 8.38
CA ILE A 24 14.21 -6.38 8.27
C ILE A 24 13.60 -6.03 9.62
N TYR A 25 13.00 -4.84 9.67
CA TYR A 25 12.21 -4.37 10.79
C TYR A 25 10.76 -4.15 10.37
N ILE A 26 9.82 -4.63 11.19
CA ILE A 26 8.39 -4.43 10.96
C ILE A 26 7.77 -3.68 12.13
N LEU A 27 6.88 -2.75 11.81
CA LEU A 27 5.89 -2.23 12.76
C LEU A 27 4.48 -2.45 12.20
N LYS A 28 3.57 -2.87 13.07
CA LYS A 28 2.14 -2.96 12.79
C LYS A 28 1.41 -1.96 13.67
N ARG A 29 0.53 -1.18 13.05
CA ARG A 29 -0.44 -0.31 13.72
C ARG A 29 -1.84 -0.86 13.47
N SER A 30 -2.59 -1.06 14.54
CA SER A 30 -3.95 -1.61 14.48
C SER A 30 -4.87 -0.85 15.43
N LEU A 31 -6.12 -0.68 15.04
CA LEU A 31 -7.14 -0.07 15.87
C LEU A 31 -8.45 -0.81 15.59
N MET A 32 -9.21 -1.17 16.63
CA MET A 32 -10.44 -1.94 16.47
C MET A 32 -11.38 -1.29 15.45
N GLU A 33 -11.99 -2.13 14.60
CA GLU A 33 -12.93 -1.73 13.54
C GLU A 33 -12.34 -0.77 12.49
N ARG A 34 -11.01 -0.68 12.38
CA ARG A 34 -10.32 0.14 11.37
C ARG A 34 -9.26 -0.65 10.64
N GLU A 35 -8.84 -0.11 9.50
CA GLU A 35 -7.74 -0.68 8.74
C GLU A 35 -6.44 -0.70 9.56
N SER A 36 -5.72 -1.82 9.45
CA SER A 36 -4.37 -1.95 9.99
C SER A 36 -3.32 -1.56 8.95
N TYR A 37 -2.18 -1.10 9.44
CA TYR A 37 -1.03 -0.73 8.62
C TYR A 37 0.21 -1.47 9.07
N ILE A 38 0.90 -2.11 8.13
CA ILE A 38 2.13 -2.85 8.39
C ILE A 38 3.24 -2.16 7.61
N VAL A 39 4.20 -1.55 8.30
CA VAL A 39 5.37 -0.95 7.66
C VAL A 39 6.51 -1.94 7.76
N VAL A 40 7.06 -2.31 6.62
CA VAL A 40 8.18 -3.24 6.50
C VAL A 40 9.35 -2.45 5.93
N MET A 41 10.46 -2.44 6.66
CA MET A 41 11.64 -1.65 6.33
C MET A 41 12.82 -2.58 6.18
N ASN A 42 13.52 -2.44 5.04
CA ASN A 42 14.81 -3.08 4.82
C ASN A 42 15.93 -2.08 5.07
N PHE A 43 16.66 -2.25 6.18
CA PHE A 43 17.85 -1.47 6.54
C PHE A 43 19.15 -2.09 6.01
N GLY A 44 19.08 -3.26 5.37
CA GLY A 44 20.22 -3.96 4.80
C GLY A 44 20.72 -3.36 3.48
N SER A 45 21.83 -3.92 3.00
CA SER A 45 22.43 -3.61 1.70
C SER A 45 21.93 -4.51 0.56
N GLU A 46 21.16 -5.55 0.88
CA GLU A 46 20.69 -6.56 -0.07
C GLU A 46 19.17 -6.52 -0.24
N THR A 47 18.68 -7.10 -1.34
CA THR A 47 17.23 -7.31 -1.51
C THR A 47 16.80 -8.50 -0.66
N GLU A 48 15.70 -8.32 0.07
CA GLU A 48 15.20 -9.31 1.03
C GLU A 48 13.80 -9.76 0.64
N THR A 49 13.57 -11.08 0.71
CA THR A 49 12.25 -11.69 0.54
C THR A 49 11.62 -11.88 1.92
N VAL A 50 10.47 -11.25 2.15
CA VAL A 50 9.78 -11.27 3.44
C VAL A 50 8.47 -12.06 3.34
N ILE A 51 8.43 -13.19 4.05
CA ILE A 51 7.19 -13.95 4.28
C ILE A 51 6.55 -13.45 5.58
N LEU A 52 5.58 -12.55 5.45
CA LEU A 52 5.03 -11.79 6.59
C LEU A 52 4.35 -12.69 7.62
N SER A 53 3.68 -13.76 7.19
CA SER A 53 3.00 -14.70 8.09
C SER A 53 3.95 -15.46 9.02
N ASN A 54 5.26 -15.47 8.74
CA ASN A 54 6.24 -16.09 9.63
C ASN A 54 6.55 -15.23 10.87
N ALA A 55 6.21 -13.95 10.84
CA ALA A 55 6.55 -12.99 11.91
C ALA A 55 5.33 -12.29 12.52
N VAL A 56 4.33 -12.00 11.69
CA VAL A 56 3.12 -11.29 12.11
C VAL A 56 1.93 -12.24 12.02
N ASN A 57 1.30 -12.47 13.16
CA ASN A 57 0.13 -13.34 13.26
C ASN A 57 -1.13 -12.65 12.69
N ASP A 58 -2.12 -13.48 12.38
CA ASP A 58 -3.48 -13.07 11.99
C ASP A 58 -3.51 -12.11 10.81
N LEU A 59 -2.67 -12.38 9.80
CA LEU A 59 -2.69 -11.65 8.54
C LEU A 59 -3.57 -12.34 7.50
N GLN A 60 -4.25 -11.53 6.69
CA GLN A 60 -4.85 -12.01 5.45
C GLN A 60 -3.76 -12.53 4.50
N GLU A 61 -4.13 -13.48 3.63
CA GLU A 61 -3.18 -14.06 2.67
C GLU A 61 -2.63 -13.01 1.69
N LYS A 62 -3.44 -11.99 1.38
CA LYS A 62 -3.09 -10.90 0.46
C LYS A 62 -3.22 -9.56 1.18
N LEU A 63 -2.27 -8.68 0.91
CA LEU A 63 -2.28 -7.29 1.36
C LEU A 63 -2.03 -6.37 0.17
N TYR A 64 -2.51 -5.14 0.30
CA TYR A 64 -2.30 -4.08 -0.68
C TYR A 64 -1.21 -3.13 -0.21
N VAL A 65 -0.33 -2.75 -1.11
CA VAL A 65 0.62 -1.66 -0.88
C VAL A 65 -0.17 -0.36 -0.79
N TYR A 66 -0.11 0.29 0.37
CA TYR A 66 -0.65 1.62 0.59
C TYR A 66 0.32 2.70 0.09
N LEU A 67 1.61 2.54 0.40
CA LEU A 67 2.68 3.38 -0.14
C LEU A 67 4.00 2.60 -0.14
N GLY A 68 4.84 2.85 -1.14
CA GLY A 68 6.24 2.43 -1.18
C GLY A 68 7.18 3.62 -1.07
N SER A 69 8.40 3.41 -0.58
CA SER A 69 9.48 4.37 -0.81
C SER A 69 9.81 4.44 -2.30
N GLU A 70 10.42 5.55 -2.75
CA GLU A 70 10.75 5.77 -4.16
C GLU A 70 11.55 4.63 -4.79
N ASN A 71 12.46 4.03 -4.01
CA ASN A 71 13.31 2.93 -4.45
C ASN A 71 12.72 1.53 -4.21
N SER A 72 11.53 1.40 -3.61
CA SER A 72 10.94 0.10 -3.23
C SER A 72 10.56 -0.77 -4.43
N GLY A 73 10.21 -0.15 -5.56
CA GLY A 73 9.67 -0.87 -6.72
C GLY A 73 8.19 -1.22 -6.60
N TYR A 74 7.49 -0.68 -5.59
CA TYR A 74 6.05 -0.86 -5.39
C TYR A 74 5.29 0.45 -5.60
N SER A 75 4.11 0.32 -6.22
CA SER A 75 3.11 1.37 -6.37
C SER A 75 1.91 1.12 -5.45
N ALA A 76 1.14 2.17 -5.17
CA ALA A 76 -0.11 2.02 -4.43
C ALA A 76 -1.08 1.08 -5.17
N GLY A 77 -1.69 0.15 -4.44
CA GLY A 77 -2.58 -0.88 -4.99
C GLY A 77 -1.88 -2.18 -5.39
N ASP A 78 -0.54 -2.23 -5.45
CA ASP A 78 0.18 -3.48 -5.70
C ASP A 78 -0.18 -4.54 -4.65
N VAL A 79 -0.35 -5.79 -5.08
CA VAL A 79 -0.77 -6.89 -4.21
C VAL A 79 0.44 -7.72 -3.84
N VAL A 80 0.66 -7.92 -2.54
CA VAL A 80 1.68 -8.84 -2.01
C VAL A 80 1.02 -9.98 -1.25
N SER A 81 1.63 -11.15 -1.32
CA SER A 81 1.24 -12.30 -0.52
C SER A 81 1.99 -12.30 0.81
N THR A 82 1.27 -12.63 1.87
CA THR A 82 1.85 -12.81 3.21
C THR A 82 2.42 -14.20 3.43
N VAL A 83 2.02 -15.19 2.61
CA VAL A 83 2.41 -16.60 2.70
C VAL A 83 3.25 -17.02 1.49
N SER A 84 4.16 -17.98 1.68
CA SER A 84 5.05 -18.41 0.59
C SER A 84 4.33 -19.17 -0.53
N SER A 85 3.15 -19.75 -0.29
CA SER A 85 2.47 -20.66 -1.24
C SER A 85 1.75 -19.96 -2.39
N SER A 86 1.45 -18.65 -2.29
CA SER A 86 0.64 -17.93 -3.30
C SER A 86 1.41 -17.05 -4.28
N GLY A 87 2.74 -17.20 -4.32
CA GLY A 87 3.51 -16.85 -5.52
C GLY A 87 3.86 -15.37 -5.72
N ASN A 88 3.72 -14.50 -4.71
CA ASN A 88 4.21 -13.12 -4.80
C ASN A 88 4.57 -12.55 -3.41
N PRO A 89 5.63 -13.05 -2.76
CA PRO A 89 6.04 -12.53 -1.45
C PRO A 89 6.51 -11.07 -1.54
N LEU A 90 6.58 -10.39 -0.41
CA LEU A 90 7.13 -9.04 -0.37
C LEU A 90 8.64 -9.07 -0.63
N LEU A 91 9.10 -8.40 -1.68
CA LEU A 91 10.49 -8.23 -2.07
C LEU A 91 10.94 -6.80 -1.80
N LEU A 92 11.72 -6.57 -0.76
CA LEU A 92 12.21 -5.24 -0.42
C LEU A 92 13.64 -5.04 -0.87
N ARG A 93 13.86 -4.06 -1.75
CA ARG A 93 15.18 -3.58 -2.14
C ARG A 93 15.96 -3.00 -0.95
N PRO A 94 17.29 -2.88 -1.05
CA PRO A 94 18.10 -2.25 -0.01
C PRO A 94 17.58 -0.87 0.36
N GLN A 95 17.56 -0.56 1.65
CA GLN A 95 17.17 0.77 2.15
C GLN A 95 15.79 1.22 1.65
N SER A 96 14.85 0.28 1.50
CA SER A 96 13.50 0.56 1.01
C SER A 96 12.43 0.21 2.03
N VAL A 97 11.25 0.78 1.84
CA VAL A 97 10.11 0.64 2.75
C VAL A 97 8.85 0.37 1.94
N ALA A 98 8.01 -0.54 2.44
CA ALA A 98 6.64 -0.70 1.98
C ALA A 98 5.68 -0.60 3.16
N VAL A 99 4.58 0.11 2.98
CA VAL A 99 3.44 0.13 3.90
C VAL A 99 2.33 -0.68 3.27
N LEU A 100 1.85 -1.67 4.00
CA LEU A 100 0.81 -2.59 3.57
C LEU A 100 -0.46 -2.38 4.39
N THR A 101 -1.60 -2.70 3.79
CA THR A 101 -2.90 -2.67 4.45
C THR A 101 -3.82 -3.75 3.88
N GLU A 102 -4.82 -4.14 4.67
CA GLU A 102 -5.87 -5.07 4.25
C GLU A 102 -6.92 -4.39 3.36
N LYS A 103 -7.02 -3.07 3.43
CA LYS A 103 -7.98 -2.31 2.64
C LYS A 103 -7.57 -2.26 1.17
N TYR A 104 -8.49 -2.61 0.27
CA TYR A 104 -8.27 -2.44 -1.16
C TYR A 104 -7.92 -0.98 -1.51
N ILE A 105 -6.88 -0.82 -2.32
CA ILE A 105 -6.42 0.46 -2.86
C ILE A 105 -6.50 0.33 -4.38
N ALA A 106 -7.26 1.21 -5.03
CA ALA A 106 -7.32 1.27 -6.48
C ALA A 106 -5.93 1.59 -7.04
N SER A 107 -5.52 0.89 -8.09
CA SER A 107 -4.22 1.15 -8.71
C SER A 107 -4.25 2.52 -9.40
N GLU A 108 -3.14 3.26 -9.39
CA GLU A 108 -3.01 4.51 -10.13
C GLU A 108 -3.31 4.33 -11.64
N SER A 109 -3.07 3.12 -12.16
CA SER A 109 -3.40 2.67 -13.52
C SER A 109 -4.91 2.64 -13.82
N GLU A 110 -5.75 2.41 -12.81
CA GLU A 110 -7.22 2.30 -12.97
C GLU A 110 -7.88 3.69 -12.93
N THR A 111 -7.23 4.65 -12.25
CA THR A 111 -7.75 6.01 -12.02
C THR A 111 -7.61 6.91 -13.25
N SER A 112 -6.77 6.53 -14.23
CA SER A 112 -6.50 7.31 -15.45
C SER A 112 -7.49 7.05 -16.60
N SER A 113 -8.55 6.25 -16.38
CA SER A 113 -9.52 5.87 -17.41
C SER A 113 -10.87 6.61 -17.34
N SER A 114 -11.03 7.59 -16.44
CA SER A 114 -12.31 8.27 -16.23
C SER A 114 -12.18 9.80 -16.10
N ASP A 115 -11.59 10.47 -17.10
CA ASP A 115 -11.72 11.93 -17.29
C ASP A 115 -11.73 12.29 -18.78
N THR A 116 -12.79 11.89 -19.49
CA THR A 116 -13.15 12.47 -20.79
C THR A 116 -14.63 12.83 -20.79
N HIS A 117 -14.98 13.97 -20.19
CA HIS A 117 -16.29 14.59 -20.40
C HIS A 117 -16.24 15.51 -21.64
N ASN A 118 -16.83 15.00 -22.71
CA ASN A 118 -17.43 15.65 -23.87
C ASN A 118 -17.28 17.19 -23.98
N ALA A 119 -16.42 17.64 -24.88
CA ALA A 119 -16.58 18.91 -25.60
C ALA A 119 -17.02 18.59 -27.04
N GLY A 120 -18.32 18.36 -27.21
CA GLY A 120 -18.98 18.10 -28.49
C GLY A 120 -20.09 19.10 -28.73
N THR A 121 -19.80 20.10 -29.56
CA THR A 121 -20.65 21.13 -30.13
C THR A 121 -22.09 20.69 -30.46
N GLN A 122 -23.10 21.45 -30.00
CA GLN A 122 -24.39 21.56 -30.69
C GLN A 122 -24.70 23.02 -30.99
N ILE A 123 -24.66 23.33 -32.29
CA ILE A 123 -25.16 24.54 -32.91
C ILE A 123 -26.69 24.47 -32.87
N SER A 124 -27.35 25.48 -32.32
CA SER A 124 -28.75 25.76 -32.65
C SER A 124 -28.94 27.25 -32.86
N SER A 125 -29.23 27.59 -34.11
CA SER A 125 -29.57 28.91 -34.59
C SER A 125 -30.95 29.34 -34.09
N LYS A 126 -31.05 30.56 -33.56
CA LYS A 126 -32.31 31.31 -33.58
C LYS A 126 -32.03 32.80 -33.79
N LEU A 127 -32.62 33.31 -34.86
CA LEU A 127 -32.48 34.66 -35.40
C LEU A 127 -33.88 35.30 -35.33
N ILE A 128 -33.92 36.63 -35.17
CA ILE A 128 -35.05 37.57 -35.36
C ILE A 128 -36.08 37.58 -34.19
N SER A 129 -36.56 38.69 -33.62
CA SER A 129 -36.59 40.14 -33.96
C SER A 129 -36.32 40.99 -32.72
#